data_AF-A0A6P9DHU5-F1
#
_entry.id   AF-A0A6P9DHU5-F1
#
_cell.length_a   1.000
_cell.length_b   1.000
_cell.length_c   1.000
_cell.angle_alpha   90.00
_cell.angle_beta   90.00
_cell.angle_gamma   90.00
#
_symmetry.space_group_name_H-M   'P 1'
#
loop_
_entity.id
_entity.type
_entity.pdbx_description
1 polymer ?
#
loop_
_entity_poly.entity_id
_entity_poly.type
_entity_poly.pdbx_seq_one_letter_code
_entity_poly.pdbx_strand_id
1 'polypeptide(L)'
;MPLAVECTADLIRCKLLDASGILKSHELILTYGLALVRFVNLITERKQKMVTVPLRHLAKELNIPIWIVDLRHDLTHGTLPQLVTCRKGCDTVLDWLRRSYWSCQLGNNLVEEGEEETEESSEADGEDEMVSSQEDPEKTPNEQKHQELCGKVRDVLKINNLR
;
A
#
# COMPACT_ATOMS: atom_id res chain seq x y z
N MET A 1 -6.38 -13.02 -4.23
CA MET A 1 -6.93 -11.90 -3.43
C MET A 1 -5.87 -10.79 -3.41
N PRO A 2 -6.20 -9.49 -3.39
CA PRO A 2 -5.19 -8.44 -3.42
C PRO A 2 -4.28 -8.50 -2.18
N LEU A 3 -2.96 -8.33 -2.36
CA LEU A 3 -1.96 -8.46 -1.29
C LEU A 3 -2.26 -7.60 -0.06
N ALA A 4 -2.77 -6.39 -0.29
CA ALA A 4 -3.14 -5.46 0.78
C ALA A 4 -4.30 -5.99 1.64
N VAL A 5 -5.24 -6.75 1.06
CA VAL A 5 -6.37 -7.36 1.78
C VAL A 5 -5.86 -8.47 2.69
N GLU A 6 -5.00 -9.36 2.17
CA GLU A 6 -4.40 -10.44 2.95
C GLU A 6 -3.54 -9.91 4.10
N CYS A 7 -2.67 -8.91 3.83
CA CYS A 7 -1.87 -8.28 4.88
C CYS A 7 -2.73 -7.61 5.95
N THR A 8 -3.82 -6.94 5.54
CA THR A 8 -4.76 -6.32 6.48
C THR A 8 -5.39 -7.39 7.37
N ALA A 9 -5.86 -8.51 6.80
CA ALA A 9 -6.45 -9.60 7.57
C ALA A 9 -5.46 -10.20 8.59
N ASP A 10 -4.23 -10.48 8.18
CA ASP A 10 -3.17 -11.00 9.05
C ASP A 10 -2.89 -10.05 10.23
N LEU A 11 -2.78 -8.74 9.97
CA LEU A 11 -2.50 -7.73 10.99
C LEU A 11 -3.67 -7.53 11.97
N ILE A 12 -4.90 -7.50 11.47
CA ILE A 12 -6.10 -7.41 12.32
C ILE A 12 -6.25 -8.66 13.18
N ARG A 13 -5.98 -9.85 12.63
CA ARG A 13 -5.94 -11.09 13.41
C ARG A 13 -4.95 -11.01 14.57
N CYS A 14 -3.77 -10.44 14.35
CA CYS A 14 -2.81 -10.22 15.44
C CYS A 14 -3.41 -9.35 16.55
N LYS A 15 -4.08 -8.24 16.21
CA LYS A 15 -4.72 -7.35 17.20
C LYS A 15 -5.84 -8.03 17.97
N LEU A 16 -6.65 -8.88 17.31
CA LEU A 16 -7.70 -9.65 17.98
C LEU A 16 -7.14 -10.67 18.96
N LEU A 17 -6.09 -11.40 18.56
CA LEU A 17 -5.41 -12.35 19.45
C LEU A 17 -4.76 -11.65 20.64
N ASP A 18 -4.15 -10.49 20.42
CA ASP A 18 -3.57 -9.66 21.48
C ASP A 18 -4.64 -9.19 22.48
N ALA A 19 -5.75 -8.64 21.98
CA ALA A 19 -6.86 -8.18 22.81
C ALA A 19 -7.55 -9.31 23.59
N SER A 20 -7.53 -10.54 23.07
CA SER A 20 -8.12 -11.70 23.74
C SER A 20 -7.42 -12.08 25.05
N GLY A 21 -6.14 -11.67 25.21
CA GLY A 21 -5.32 -12.04 26.37
C GLY A 21 -4.98 -13.53 26.47
N ILE A 22 -5.32 -14.34 25.45
CA ILE A 22 -5.09 -15.79 25.45
C ILE A 22 -3.61 -16.11 25.24
N LEU A 23 -2.93 -15.37 24.36
CA LEU A 23 -1.53 -15.62 23.99
C LEU A 23 -0.56 -14.90 24.92
N LYS A 24 0.57 -15.55 25.20
CA LYS A 24 1.68 -14.95 25.95
C LYS A 24 2.46 -13.99 25.06
N SER A 25 3.23 -13.10 25.69
CA SER A 25 3.99 -12.06 24.99
C SER A 25 4.92 -12.60 23.90
N HIS A 26 5.58 -13.74 24.13
CA HIS A 26 6.44 -14.38 23.14
C HIS A 26 5.64 -14.84 21.90
N GLU A 27 4.50 -15.50 22.10
CA GLU A 27 3.62 -15.96 21.02
C GLU A 27 3.05 -14.78 20.22
N LEU A 28 2.69 -13.70 20.90
CA LEU A 28 2.28 -12.46 20.25
C LEU A 28 3.40 -11.85 19.42
N ILE A 29 4.63 -11.80 19.92
CA ILE A 29 5.79 -11.30 19.16
C ILE A 29 5.97 -12.10 17.87
N LEU A 30 5.89 -13.44 17.94
CA LEU A 30 5.99 -14.28 16.75
C LEU A 30 4.83 -14.07 15.78
N THR A 31 3.61 -13.92 16.30
CA THR A 31 2.39 -13.72 15.52
C THR A 31 2.44 -12.40 14.76
N TYR A 32 2.73 -11.29 15.46
CA TYR A 32 2.96 -9.99 14.83
C TYR A 32 4.17 -10.03 13.89
N GLY A 33 5.24 -10.71 14.30
CA GLY A 33 6.47 -10.82 13.54
C GLY A 33 6.23 -11.42 12.16
N LEU A 34 5.49 -12.54 12.10
CA LEU A 34 5.14 -13.19 10.85
C LEU A 34 4.32 -12.27 9.93
N ALA A 35 3.30 -11.60 10.47
CA ALA A 35 2.46 -10.68 9.69
C ALA A 35 3.27 -9.50 9.13
N LEU A 36 4.15 -8.90 9.93
CA LEU A 36 4.99 -7.76 9.52
C LEU A 36 6.04 -8.17 8.48
N VAL A 37 6.69 -9.32 8.66
CA VAL A 37 7.64 -9.85 7.67
C VAL A 37 6.94 -10.15 6.34
N ARG A 38 5.75 -10.79 6.39
CA ARG A 38 4.93 -11.04 5.19
C ARG A 38 4.59 -9.73 4.48
N PHE A 39 4.09 -8.74 5.21
CA PHE A 39 3.77 -7.43 4.63
C PHE A 39 4.95 -6.81 3.88
N VAL A 40 6.13 -6.70 4.53
CA VAL A 40 7.31 -6.08 3.91
C VAL A 40 7.75 -6.86 2.68
N ASN A 41 7.81 -8.19 2.76
CA ASN A 41 8.24 -9.01 1.62
C ASN A 41 7.27 -8.89 0.44
N LEU A 42 5.96 -8.90 0.68
CA LEU A 42 4.95 -8.87 -0.38
C LEU A 42 4.86 -7.48 -1.05
N ILE A 43 4.95 -6.40 -0.27
CA ILE A 43 4.85 -5.05 -0.85
C ILE A 43 6.08 -4.68 -1.68
N THR A 44 7.24 -5.29 -1.39
CA THR A 44 8.47 -5.07 -2.17
C THR A 44 8.68 -6.09 -3.29
N GLU A 45 7.91 -7.19 -3.32
CA GLU A 45 8.13 -8.33 -4.21
C GLU A 45 8.16 -7.93 -5.69
N ARG A 46 7.18 -7.15 -6.16
CA ARG A 46 7.09 -6.77 -7.58
C ARG A 46 8.31 -6.00 -8.07
N LYS A 47 8.84 -5.10 -7.24
CA LYS A 47 10.00 -4.27 -7.59
C LYS A 47 11.30 -5.07 -7.51
N GLN A 48 11.43 -5.95 -6.51
CA GLN A 48 12.60 -6.82 -6.35
C GLN A 48 12.73 -7.87 -7.45
N LYS A 49 11.62 -8.31 -8.06
CA LYS A 49 11.65 -9.23 -9.21
C LYS A 49 12.25 -8.61 -10.47
N MET A 50 12.16 -7.29 -10.62
CA MET A 50 12.69 -6.60 -11.81
C MET A 50 14.14 -6.17 -11.63
N VAL A 51 14.50 -5.70 -10.43
CA VAL A 51 15.86 -5.24 -10.12
C VAL A 51 16.19 -5.55 -8.66
N THR A 52 17.42 -5.99 -8.39
CA THR A 52 17.92 -6.19 -7.02
C THR A 52 18.16 -4.85 -6.33
N VAL A 53 17.11 -4.28 -5.75
CA VAL A 53 17.14 -3.01 -5.02
C VAL A 53 17.07 -3.26 -3.50
N PRO A 54 17.87 -2.57 -2.68
CA PRO A 54 17.77 -2.69 -1.22
C PRO A 54 16.38 -2.33 -0.68
N LEU A 55 15.87 -3.12 0.29
CA LEU A 55 14.55 -2.90 0.90
C LEU A 55 14.36 -1.48 1.46
N ARG A 56 15.40 -0.89 2.06
CA ARG A 56 15.36 0.48 2.57
C ARG A 56 15.13 1.52 1.46
N HIS A 57 15.60 1.27 0.25
CA HIS A 57 15.37 2.15 -0.90
C HIS A 57 13.93 2.03 -1.38
N LEU A 58 13.42 0.80 -1.53
CA LEU A 58 12.02 0.55 -1.89
C LEU A 58 11.04 1.13 -0.86
N ALA A 59 11.36 1.04 0.43
CA ALA A 59 10.54 1.66 1.47
C ALA A 59 10.43 3.18 1.31
N LYS A 60 11.51 3.85 0.91
CA LYS A 60 11.47 5.29 0.61
C LYS A 60 10.56 5.60 -0.58
N GLU A 61 10.69 4.84 -1.67
CA GLU A 61 9.86 4.98 -2.87
C GLU A 61 8.36 4.80 -2.55
N LEU A 62 8.04 3.82 -1.69
CA LEU A 62 6.68 3.48 -1.27
C LEU A 62 6.18 4.32 -0.07
N ASN A 63 6.96 5.29 0.42
CA ASN A 63 6.66 6.09 1.61
C ASN A 63 6.36 5.23 2.86
N ILE A 64 7.02 4.09 2.99
CA ILE A 64 6.99 3.23 4.18
C ILE A 64 8.09 3.71 5.14
N PRO A 65 7.80 3.93 6.44
CA PRO A 65 8.82 4.31 7.40
C PRO A 65 9.96 3.30 7.45
N ILE A 66 11.21 3.78 7.34
CA ILE A 66 12.41 2.93 7.23
C ILE A 66 12.52 1.95 8.41
N TRP A 67 12.12 2.38 9.61
CA TRP A 67 12.16 1.52 10.80
C TRP A 67 11.26 0.28 10.71
N ILE A 68 10.26 0.24 9.82
CA ILE A 68 9.47 -0.97 9.54
C ILE A 68 10.31 -2.02 8.81
N VAL A 69 11.20 -1.58 7.90
CA VAL A 69 12.17 -2.48 7.26
C VAL A 69 13.18 -2.97 8.29
N ASP A 70 13.60 -2.11 9.20
CA ASP A 70 14.54 -2.47 10.27
C ASP A 70 13.91 -3.45 11.24
N LEU A 71 12.65 -3.25 11.60
CA LEU A 71 11.86 -4.19 12.38
C LEU A 71 11.74 -5.56 11.68
N ARG A 72 11.52 -5.58 10.37
CA ARG A 72 11.53 -6.83 9.58
C ARG A 72 12.92 -7.48 9.56
N HIS A 73 14.00 -6.70 9.51
CA HIS A 73 15.35 -7.24 9.63
C HIS A 73 15.53 -7.94 10.98
N ASP A 74 15.18 -7.25 12.07
CA ASP A 74 15.29 -7.75 13.43
C ASP A 74 14.53 -9.08 13.64
N LEU A 75 13.28 -9.12 13.17
CA LEU A 75 12.40 -10.29 13.26
C LEU A 75 12.92 -11.52 12.50
N THR A 76 13.78 -11.34 11.50
CA THR A 76 14.30 -12.44 10.67
C THR A 76 15.71 -12.87 11.03
N HIS A 77 16.53 -11.96 11.55
CA HIS A 77 17.93 -12.22 11.88
C HIS A 77 18.16 -12.46 13.38
N GLY A 78 17.08 -12.66 14.15
CA GLY A 78 17.13 -13.20 15.51
C GLY A 78 17.25 -12.16 16.63
N THR A 79 17.22 -10.87 16.33
CA THR A 79 17.11 -9.79 17.32
C THR A 79 15.63 -9.56 17.66
N LEU A 80 15.04 -10.47 18.43
CA LEU A 80 13.61 -10.44 18.70
C LEU A 80 13.20 -9.11 19.39
N PRO A 81 12.35 -8.28 18.76
CA PRO A 81 11.97 -6.99 19.30
C PRO A 81 11.00 -7.13 20.48
N GLN A 82 10.84 -6.05 21.25
CA GLN A 82 9.82 -5.98 22.29
C GLN A 82 8.41 -6.02 21.67
N LEU A 83 7.46 -6.63 22.37
CA LEU A 83 6.05 -6.69 21.94
C LEU A 83 5.45 -5.31 21.64
N VAL A 84 5.82 -4.30 22.43
CA VAL A 84 5.38 -2.91 22.21
C VAL A 84 5.82 -2.40 20.82
N THR A 85 7.03 -2.76 20.38
CA THR A 85 7.54 -2.40 19.06
C THR A 85 6.76 -3.12 17.95
N CYS A 86 6.44 -4.40 18.13
CA CYS A 86 5.59 -5.15 17.20
C CYS A 86 4.19 -4.53 17.05
N ARG A 87 3.56 -4.14 18.17
CA ARG A 87 2.25 -3.46 18.17
C ARG A 87 2.31 -2.15 17.40
N LYS A 88 3.29 -1.30 17.71
CA LYS A 88 3.53 -0.04 16.98
C LYS A 88 3.77 -0.28 15.49
N GLY A 89 4.54 -1.32 15.15
CA GLY A 89 4.79 -1.75 13.77
C GLY A 89 3.49 -2.07 13.05
N CYS A 90 2.62 -2.87 13.69
CA CYS A 90 1.32 -3.23 13.16
C CYS A 90 0.44 -2.00 12.91
N ASP A 91 0.32 -1.10 13.90
CA ASP A 91 -0.48 0.13 13.76
C ASP A 91 0.03 1.00 12.61
N THR A 92 1.35 1.16 12.50
CA THR A 92 1.98 1.95 11.44
C THR A 92 1.72 1.36 10.05
N VAL A 93 1.80 0.04 9.92
CA VAL A 93 1.52 -0.66 8.66
C VAL A 93 0.04 -0.58 8.30
N LEU A 94 -0.87 -0.76 9.26
CA LEU A 94 -2.31 -0.60 9.04
C LEU A 94 -2.66 0.82 8.58
N ASP A 95 -2.06 1.84 9.20
CA ASP A 95 -2.25 3.24 8.79
C ASP A 95 -1.66 3.53 7.40
N TRP A 96 -0.56 2.88 7.04
CA TRP A 96 -0.02 2.96 5.69
C TRP A 96 -0.97 2.28 4.68
N LEU A 97 -1.43 1.05 4.95
CA LEU A 97 -2.38 0.32 4.09
C LEU A 97 -3.68 1.10 3.90
N ARG A 98 -4.19 1.73 4.98
CA ARG A 98 -5.37 2.60 4.91
C ARG A 98 -5.18 3.74 3.91
N ARG A 99 -4.04 4.44 3.97
CA ARG A 99 -3.75 5.60 3.12
C ARG A 99 -3.38 5.23 1.69
N SER A 100 -2.60 4.17 1.51
CA SER A 100 -1.99 3.81 0.22
C SER A 100 -2.81 2.83 -0.61
N TYR A 101 -3.72 2.08 0.00
CA TYR A 101 -4.57 1.11 -0.70
C TYR A 101 -6.05 1.42 -0.52
N TRP A 102 -6.56 1.39 0.72
CA TRP A 102 -8.00 1.46 0.97
C TRP A 102 -8.63 2.82 0.63
N SER A 103 -7.90 3.93 0.83
CA SER A 103 -8.42 5.28 0.54
C SER A 103 -8.73 5.48 -0.95
N CYS A 104 -7.94 4.88 -1.86
CA CYS A 104 -8.20 4.94 -3.30
C CYS A 104 -9.42 4.08 -3.68
N GLN A 105 -9.55 2.89 -3.09
CA GLN A 105 -10.67 1.97 -3.38
C GLN A 105 -12.01 2.52 -2.91
N LEU A 106 -12.05 3.25 -1.80
CA LEU A 106 -13.27 3.89 -1.30
C LEU A 106 -13.66 5.13 -2.11
N GLY A 107 -12.70 5.81 -2.74
CA GLY A 107 -12.96 6.93 -3.66
C GLY A 107 -13.50 6.51 -5.01
N ASN A 108 -13.13 5.32 -5.50
CA ASN A 108 -13.61 4.79 -6.79
C ASN A 108 -15.09 4.35 -6.77
N ASN A 109 -15.68 4.04 -5.61
CA ASN A 109 -17.09 3.61 -5.53
C ASN A 109 -18.12 4.75 -5.67
N LEU A 110 -17.68 6.00 -5.85
CA LEU A 110 -18.58 7.16 -6.02
C LEU A 110 -18.70 7.61 -7.48
N VAL A 111 -17.97 6.99 -8.41
CA VAL A 111 -17.97 7.38 -9.82
C VAL A 111 -17.98 6.11 -10.66
N GLU A 112 -19.16 5.53 -10.86
CA GLU A 112 -19.52 4.74 -12.05
C GLU A 112 -21.00 4.30 -11.96
N GLU A 113 -21.91 5.27 -12.17
CA GLU A 113 -23.19 5.02 -12.83
C GLU A 113 -23.39 6.18 -13.80
N GLY A 114 -22.97 6.00 -15.05
CA GLY A 114 -23.15 7.00 -16.09
C GLY A 114 -22.25 6.78 -17.29
N GLU A 115 -22.75 5.96 -18.23
CA GLU A 115 -22.42 5.94 -19.66
C GLU A 115 -21.04 5.31 -19.96
N GLU A 116 -20.90 4.32 -20.83
CA GLU A 116 -21.25 4.38 -22.25
C GLU A 116 -21.61 2.98 -22.80
N GLU A 117 -22.82 2.84 -23.34
CA GLU A 117 -23.06 1.96 -24.49
C GLU A 117 -22.69 2.76 -25.75
N THR A 118 -21.70 2.33 -26.53
CA THR A 118 -21.81 2.34 -28.00
C THR A 118 -20.84 1.32 -28.60
N GLU A 119 -21.40 0.34 -29.30
CA GLU A 119 -20.68 -0.64 -30.11
C GLU A 119 -20.22 -0.05 -31.46
N GLU A 120 -19.13 -0.63 -31.99
CA GLU A 120 -18.76 -0.80 -33.42
C GLU A 120 -18.52 0.47 -34.28
N SER A 121 -17.56 0.59 -35.22
CA SER A 121 -16.78 -0.38 -36.01
C SER A 121 -15.74 0.35 -36.90
N SER A 122 -14.79 -0.45 -37.42
CA SER A 122 -14.09 -0.35 -38.73
C SER A 122 -12.78 0.46 -38.90
N GLU A 123 -11.91 -0.18 -39.68
CA GLU A 123 -10.50 0.10 -40.01
C GLU A 123 -10.32 1.10 -41.18
N ALA A 124 -9.16 1.78 -41.26
CA ALA A 124 -8.24 1.86 -42.44
C ALA A 124 -7.36 3.13 -42.48
N ASP A 125 -6.04 2.89 -42.55
CA ASP A 125 -5.00 3.44 -43.45
C ASP A 125 -4.66 4.95 -43.54
N GLY A 126 -3.35 5.26 -43.64
CA GLY A 126 -2.83 6.56 -44.11
C GLY A 126 -1.56 7.09 -43.41
N GLU A 127 -0.52 7.33 -44.20
CA GLU A 127 0.89 7.60 -43.85
C GLU A 127 1.25 9.07 -43.51
N ASP A 128 2.43 9.20 -42.87
CA ASP A 128 3.46 10.27 -42.95
C ASP A 128 3.28 11.65 -42.24
N GLU A 129 4.23 11.97 -41.34
CA GLU A 129 5.04 13.22 -41.29
C GLU A 129 5.74 13.45 -39.93
N MET A 130 6.89 14.12 -40.02
CA MET A 130 7.98 14.22 -39.05
C MET A 130 7.88 15.49 -38.20
N VAL A 131 7.91 15.41 -36.85
CA VAL A 131 8.32 16.56 -35.99
C VAL A 131 9.06 16.12 -34.73
N SER A 132 10.26 16.66 -34.57
CA SER A 132 11.08 16.68 -33.35
C SER A 132 10.58 17.74 -32.36
N SER A 133 10.49 17.42 -31.06
CA SER A 133 11.01 18.25 -29.93
C SER A 133 10.57 17.75 -28.55
N GLN A 134 11.56 17.63 -27.65
CA GLN A 134 11.53 17.87 -26.19
C GLN A 134 10.49 17.11 -25.33
N GLU A 135 10.94 16.04 -24.69
CA GLU A 135 10.20 15.34 -23.61
C GLU A 135 10.45 16.01 -22.25
N ASP A 136 9.46 16.78 -21.76
CA ASP A 136 9.20 16.92 -20.32
C ASP A 136 8.37 15.70 -19.88
N PRO A 137 8.59 15.09 -18.69
CA PRO A 137 7.78 13.96 -18.27
C PRO A 137 6.42 14.48 -17.78
N GLU A 138 5.48 14.66 -18.71
CA GLU A 138 4.08 14.84 -18.38
C GLU A 138 3.61 13.63 -17.57
N LYS A 139 3.30 13.86 -16.30
CA LYS A 139 2.57 12.88 -15.49
C LYS A 139 1.27 12.54 -16.22
N THR A 140 1.09 11.26 -16.47
CA THR A 140 -0.09 10.73 -17.15
C THR A 140 -1.38 11.30 -16.52
N PRO A 141 -2.43 11.58 -17.31
CA PRO A 141 -3.70 12.10 -16.78
C PRO A 141 -4.29 11.25 -15.64
N ASN A 142 -3.95 9.97 -15.61
CA ASN A 142 -4.34 9.03 -14.57
C ASN A 142 -3.65 9.29 -13.23
N GLU A 143 -2.37 9.70 -13.23
CA GLU A 143 -1.62 10.04 -12.01
C GLU A 143 -2.06 11.36 -11.38
N GLN A 144 -2.43 12.34 -12.21
CA GLN A 144 -2.96 13.63 -11.75
C GLN A 144 -4.35 13.44 -11.10
N LYS A 145 -5.24 12.67 -11.74
CA LYS A 145 -6.54 12.30 -11.16
C LYS A 145 -6.37 11.52 -9.85
N HIS A 146 -5.43 10.57 -9.79
CA HIS A 146 -5.16 9.80 -8.56
C HIS A 146 -4.69 10.69 -7.40
N GLN A 147 -3.83 11.69 -7.68
CA GLN A 147 -3.35 12.64 -6.68
C GLN A 147 -4.47 13.56 -6.16
N GLU A 148 -5.36 14.02 -7.04
CA GLU A 148 -6.48 14.90 -6.69
C GLU A 148 -7.55 14.16 -5.87
N LEU A 149 -7.88 12.91 -6.25
CA LEU A 149 -8.79 12.03 -5.53
C LEU A 149 -8.29 11.69 -4.12
N CYS A 150 -6.99 11.38 -3.98
CA CYS A 150 -6.36 11.15 -2.68
C CYS A 150 -6.38 12.39 -1.77
N GLY A 151 -6.38 13.60 -2.36
CA GLY A 151 -6.56 14.86 -1.65
C GLY A 151 -7.97 14.98 -1.04
N LYS A 152 -9.00 14.74 -1.85
CA LYS A 152 -10.41 14.90 -1.43
C LYS A 152 -10.83 13.92 -0.32
N VAL A 153 -10.37 12.67 -0.37
CA VAL A 153 -10.65 11.67 0.68
C VAL A 153 -10.00 12.06 2.01
N ARG A 154 -8.81 12.69 1.97
CA ARG A 154 -8.11 13.17 3.18
C ARG A 154 -8.90 14.26 3.90
N ASP A 155 -9.59 15.12 3.18
CA ASP A 155 -10.37 16.20 3.78
C ASP A 155 -11.65 15.68 4.43
N VAL A 156 -12.33 14.72 3.79
CA VAL A 156 -13.52 14.06 4.37
C VAL A 156 -13.20 13.31 5.67
N LEU A 157 -12.05 12.63 5.74
CA LEU A 157 -11.64 11.89 6.95
C LEU A 157 -11.15 12.80 8.08
N LYS A 158 -10.67 14.02 7.77
CA LYS A 158 -10.35 15.03 8.79
C LYS A 158 -11.61 15.66 9.39
N ILE A 159 -12.66 15.85 8.58
CA ILE A 159 -13.94 16.42 9.03
C ILE A 159 -14.61 15.52 10.10
N ASN A 160 -14.39 14.20 10.04
CA ASN A 160 -14.97 13.25 11.01
C ASN A 160 -14.19 13.08 12.32
N ASN A 161 -13.08 13.80 12.54
CA ASN A 161 -12.32 13.78 13.80
C ASN A 161 -12.48 15.08 14.64
N LEU A 162 -13.43 15.94 14.28
CA LEU A 162 -13.83 17.11 15.08
C LEU A 162 -15.23 16.90 15.65
N ARG A 163 -15.37 15.97 16.61
CA ARG A 163 -16.51 15.95 17.51
C ARG A 163 -16.16 15.30 18.85
#